data_AF-A0A831VG83-F1
#
_entry.id   AF-A0A831VG83-F1
#
_cell.length_a   1.000
_cell.length_b   1.000
_cell.length_c   1.000
_cell.angle_alpha   90.00
_cell.angle_beta   90.00
_cell.angle_gamma   90.00
#
_symmetry.space_group_name_H-M   'P 1'
#
loop_
_entity.id
_entity.type
_entity.pdbx_description
1 polymer ?
#
loop_
_entity_poly.entity_id
_entity_poly.type
_entity_poly.pdbx_seq_one_letter_code
_entity_poly.pdbx_strand_id
1 'polypeptide(L)'
;MEGPSNGLVLTVVVDNAVMEAFHFDPAAGTFRITATGSGVNYSATLTPTINEANRTAQLTASINLQDSALSQPITFNGTLQMTLASVEMTNGPRATSATFNGSFSSQFGNAQVNNLRAEFDPDSSAEDSLKRIRLDSLQAQITARPLSLSLQGVDVPFMKLQGGGTSPVSITVNTLQVTGRDENSKQISLTISQINGTFVEYRDPVNGKGSGVIKTLSGKMNFASDRLSLSGEISGTWDNPVPFERVSGAGHRLSTYPQGTIHIKGNMTPAIGKPAAVDITITTRPKASPPKATVSATFTYGAESMQANLDMQLAENEVDGVYPAVTTFTMTHSPSGMKVEIAGEWDQAPAGTIKTASGTKIADLGEARLLGIPDLGDAGIVKYRDGTFETLQSLMP
;
A
#
# COMPACT_ATOMS: atom_id res chain seq x y z
N MET A 1 -36.53 41.85 5.97
CA MET A 1 -35.73 42.11 7.17
C MET A 1 -34.68 41.02 7.25
N GLU A 2 -33.50 41.29 6.73
CA GLU A 2 -32.31 40.47 7.05
C GLU A 2 -31.99 40.75 8.51
N GLY A 3 -31.87 39.69 9.34
CA GLY A 3 -31.45 39.83 10.73
C GLY A 3 -30.02 40.38 10.82
N PRO A 4 -29.60 40.95 11.97
CA PRO A 4 -28.23 41.41 12.14
C PRO A 4 -27.29 40.23 11.90
N SER A 5 -26.38 40.37 10.92
CA SER A 5 -25.23 39.49 10.81
C SER A 5 -24.38 39.71 12.07
N ASN A 6 -24.43 38.76 13.00
CA ASN A 6 -23.51 38.73 14.13
C ASN A 6 -22.12 38.44 13.57
N GLY A 7 -21.42 39.47 13.12
CA GLY A 7 -20.08 39.38 12.56
C GLY A 7 -19.08 38.87 13.59
N LEU A 8 -18.15 38.03 13.16
CA LEU A 8 -16.97 37.66 13.93
C LEU A 8 -16.04 38.88 14.02
N VAL A 9 -15.66 39.27 15.24
CA VAL A 9 -14.65 40.31 15.43
C VAL A 9 -13.27 39.64 15.40
N LEU A 10 -12.50 39.89 14.34
CA LEU A 10 -11.12 39.43 14.20
C LEU A 10 -10.15 40.49 14.76
N THR A 11 -9.35 40.10 15.74
CA THR A 11 -8.27 40.92 16.30
C THR A 11 -6.94 40.21 16.06
N VAL A 12 -6.00 40.90 15.41
CA VAL A 12 -4.61 40.42 15.26
C VAL A 12 -3.67 41.36 15.97
N VAL A 13 -2.83 40.81 16.85
CA VAL A 13 -1.81 41.52 17.62
C VAL A 13 -0.44 40.97 17.22
N VAL A 14 0.52 41.85 16.98
CA VAL A 14 1.92 41.51 16.69
C VAL A 14 2.84 42.16 17.73
N ASP A 15 3.87 41.43 18.18
CA ASP A 15 4.79 41.92 19.23
C ASP A 15 5.63 43.12 18.75
N ASN A 16 6.04 43.14 17.48
CA ASN A 16 6.75 44.25 16.85
C ASN A 16 5.91 44.78 15.67
N ALA A 17 5.34 45.98 15.82
CA ALA A 17 4.54 46.60 14.78
C ALA A 17 5.44 47.08 13.62
N VAL A 18 5.64 46.24 12.60
CA VAL A 18 6.42 46.57 11.39
C VAL A 18 5.51 46.85 10.17
N MET A 19 4.19 47.01 10.34
CA MET A 19 3.25 46.90 9.22
C MET A 19 2.50 48.19 8.84
N GLU A 20 2.63 48.64 7.59
CA GLU A 20 1.68 49.54 6.89
C GLU A 20 0.50 48.76 6.24
N ALA A 21 0.62 47.44 6.07
CA ALA A 21 -0.43 46.52 5.58
C ALA A 21 -0.18 45.07 6.08
N PHE A 22 -1.22 44.25 6.23
CA PHE A 22 -1.10 42.87 6.74
C PHE A 22 -0.33 41.95 5.77
N HIS A 23 0.92 41.64 6.10
CA HIS A 23 1.75 40.62 5.45
C HIS A 23 2.48 39.78 6.52
N PHE A 24 2.86 38.54 6.19
CA PHE A 24 3.59 37.70 7.13
C PHE A 24 5.08 38.11 7.12
N ASP A 25 5.54 38.75 8.20
CA ASP A 25 6.94 39.11 8.41
C ASP A 25 7.49 38.41 9.68
N PRO A 26 8.43 37.45 9.55
CA PRO A 26 9.07 36.82 10.70
C PRO A 26 9.73 37.79 11.69
N ALA A 27 10.15 39.00 11.24
CA ALA A 27 10.72 40.03 12.09
C ALA A 27 9.68 40.73 12.98
N ALA A 28 8.39 40.63 12.65
CA ALA A 28 7.28 41.18 13.43
C ALA A 28 7.04 40.42 14.77
N GLY A 29 7.73 39.30 14.99
CA GLY A 29 7.67 38.54 16.24
C GLY A 29 6.42 37.64 16.33
N THR A 30 5.84 37.50 17.53
CA THR A 30 4.67 36.64 17.74
C THR A 30 3.42 37.27 17.15
N PHE A 31 2.68 36.49 16.36
CA PHE A 31 1.34 36.83 15.89
C PHE A 31 0.30 36.18 16.81
N ARG A 32 -0.57 36.98 17.41
CA ARG A 32 -1.72 36.51 18.19
C ARG A 32 -3.00 36.90 17.45
N ILE A 33 -3.76 35.90 17.05
CA ILE A 33 -5.02 36.05 16.32
C ILE A 33 -6.13 35.61 17.26
N THR A 34 -7.13 36.46 17.45
CA THR A 34 -8.34 36.12 18.21
C THR A 34 -9.56 36.47 17.38
N ALA A 35 -10.54 35.59 17.35
CA ALA A 35 -11.84 35.88 16.77
C ALA A 35 -12.94 35.48 17.75
N THR A 36 -13.85 36.40 18.05
CA THR A 36 -14.94 36.16 19.00
C THR A 36 -16.29 36.49 18.35
N GLY A 37 -17.28 35.66 18.63
CA GLY A 37 -18.64 35.77 18.12
C GLY A 37 -19.59 34.92 18.98
N SER A 38 -20.91 35.04 18.77
CA SER A 38 -21.96 34.42 19.58
C SER A 38 -21.75 32.91 19.83
N GLY A 39 -21.11 32.56 20.96
CA GLY A 39 -20.82 31.19 21.36
C GLY A 39 -19.53 30.57 20.79
N VAL A 40 -18.76 31.32 19.99
CA VAL A 40 -17.51 30.85 19.34
C VAL A 40 -16.33 31.75 19.72
N ASN A 41 -15.29 31.15 20.26
CA ASN A 41 -14.01 31.79 20.57
C ASN A 41 -12.88 31.05 19.86
N TYR A 42 -12.19 31.74 18.97
CA TYR A 42 -10.99 31.26 18.31
C TYR A 42 -9.77 32.03 18.82
N SER A 43 -8.69 31.32 19.10
CA SER A 43 -7.38 31.89 19.40
C SER A 43 -6.30 31.12 18.68
N ALA A 44 -5.41 31.82 18.00
CA ALA A 44 -4.19 31.25 17.43
C ALA A 44 -2.98 32.09 17.81
N THR A 45 -1.87 31.43 18.14
CA THR A 45 -0.56 32.03 18.36
C THR A 45 0.40 31.40 17.37
N LEU A 46 1.08 32.24 16.58
CA LEU A 46 2.16 31.85 15.69
C LEU A 46 3.44 32.55 16.16
N THR A 47 4.49 31.76 16.42
CA THR A 47 5.76 32.27 16.92
C THR A 47 6.87 31.86 15.95
N PRO A 48 7.17 32.69 14.94
CA PRO A 48 8.35 32.52 14.11
C PRO A 48 9.59 32.90 14.92
N THR A 49 10.70 32.20 14.69
CA THR A 49 12.02 32.53 15.23
C THR A 49 13.05 32.20 14.18
N ILE A 50 13.93 33.16 13.87
CA ILE A 50 15.04 32.97 12.95
C ILE A 50 16.34 33.19 13.72
N ASN A 51 17.27 32.25 13.59
CA ASN A 51 18.63 32.40 14.09
C ASN A 51 19.56 32.39 12.89
N GLU A 52 19.97 33.58 12.47
CA GLU A 52 20.83 33.76 11.29
C GLU A 52 22.22 33.15 11.49
N ALA A 53 22.78 33.24 12.70
CA ALA A 53 24.09 32.68 13.02
C ALA A 53 24.14 31.16 12.85
N ASN A 54 23.07 30.47 13.23
CA ASN A 54 22.94 29.02 13.11
C ASN A 54 22.18 28.58 11.86
N ARG A 55 21.71 29.52 11.04
CA ARG A 55 20.85 29.30 9.86
C ARG A 55 19.66 28.39 10.15
N THR A 56 19.00 28.63 11.28
CA THR A 56 17.79 27.89 11.65
C THR A 56 16.57 28.79 11.68
N ALA A 57 15.43 28.23 11.30
CA ALA A 57 14.13 28.86 11.45
C ALA A 57 13.20 27.92 12.20
N GLN A 58 12.33 28.45 13.04
CA GLN A 58 11.30 27.70 13.74
C GLN A 58 9.98 28.44 13.63
N LEU A 59 8.90 27.69 13.41
CA LEU A 59 7.53 28.17 13.52
C LEU A 59 6.82 27.31 14.56
N THR A 60 6.39 27.94 15.64
CA THR A 60 5.50 27.31 16.63
C THR A 60 4.09 27.82 16.39
N ALA A 61 3.11 26.91 16.36
CA ALA A 61 1.71 27.23 16.20
C ALA A 61 0.90 26.60 17.34
N SER A 62 0.03 27.40 17.95
CA SER A 62 -0.95 26.94 18.94
C SER A 62 -2.30 27.52 18.57
N ILE A 63 -3.28 26.67 18.29
CA ILE A 63 -4.63 27.04 17.85
C ILE A 63 -5.62 26.38 18.80
N ASN A 64 -6.62 27.14 19.21
CA ASN A 64 -7.71 26.69 20.06
C ASN A 64 -9.02 27.31 19.57
N LEU A 65 -10.01 26.45 19.34
CA LEU A 65 -11.37 26.81 18.98
C LEU A 65 -12.31 26.26 20.06
N GLN A 66 -13.01 27.16 20.72
CA GLN A 66 -14.08 26.85 21.66
C GLN A 66 -15.39 27.25 21.02
N ASP A 67 -16.33 26.32 20.97
CA ASP A 67 -17.68 26.57 20.48
C ASP A 67 -18.66 25.91 21.45
N SER A 68 -19.67 26.65 21.86
CA SER A 68 -20.75 26.17 22.73
C SER A 68 -21.49 24.93 22.22
N ALA A 69 -21.45 24.67 20.91
CA ALA A 69 -22.02 23.48 20.29
C ALA A 69 -21.12 22.23 20.41
N LEU A 70 -19.86 22.39 20.83
CA LEU A 70 -18.90 21.30 21.01
C LEU A 70 -18.81 20.90 22.49
N SER A 71 -18.73 19.60 22.75
CA SER A 71 -18.52 19.07 24.11
C SER A 71 -17.11 19.31 24.65
N GLN A 72 -16.14 19.55 23.77
CA GLN A 72 -14.77 19.93 24.11
C GLN A 72 -14.16 20.82 23.03
N PRO A 73 -13.16 21.66 23.37
CA PRO A 73 -12.46 22.51 22.40
C PRO A 73 -11.75 21.70 21.31
N ILE A 74 -11.55 22.32 20.16
CA ILE A 74 -10.63 21.83 19.13
C ILE A 74 -9.29 22.52 19.35
N THR A 75 -8.24 21.74 19.53
CA THR A 75 -6.89 22.26 19.73
C THR A 75 -5.91 21.68 18.72
N PHE A 76 -4.97 22.52 18.30
CA PHE A 76 -3.81 22.13 17.52
C PHE A 76 -2.57 22.77 18.12
N ASN A 77 -1.51 21.99 18.29
CA ASN A 77 -0.19 22.51 18.66
C ASN A 77 0.84 21.90 17.73
N GLY A 78 1.76 22.69 17.21
CA GLY A 78 2.79 22.17 16.32
C GLY A 78 4.03 23.03 16.28
N THR A 79 5.14 22.40 15.97
CA THR A 79 6.44 23.05 15.78
C THR A 79 7.03 22.52 14.48
N LEU A 80 7.33 23.45 13.56
CA LEU A 80 8.15 23.21 12.38
C LEU A 80 9.52 23.82 12.63
N GLN A 81 10.57 23.00 12.57
CA GLN A 81 11.96 23.43 12.66
C GLN A 81 12.66 23.20 11.34
N MET A 82 13.34 24.21 10.82
CA MET A 82 14.04 24.17 9.54
C MET A 82 15.52 24.52 9.72
N THR A 83 16.38 23.85 8.99
CA THR A 83 17.78 24.24 8.78
C THR A 83 17.92 24.75 7.36
N LEU A 84 18.53 25.92 7.19
CA LEU A 84 18.62 26.63 5.93
C LEU A 84 20.03 26.52 5.34
N ALA A 85 20.13 26.37 4.02
CA ALA A 85 21.38 26.45 3.28
C ALA A 85 21.91 27.90 3.25
N SER A 86 21.02 28.85 2.99
CA SER A 86 21.28 30.30 3.00
C SER A 86 20.13 31.06 3.66
N VAL A 87 20.45 32.21 4.25
CA VAL A 87 19.46 33.16 4.80
C VAL A 87 19.09 34.23 3.77
N GLU A 88 19.95 34.46 2.75
CA GLU A 88 19.67 35.40 1.65
C GLU A 88 18.57 34.84 0.72
N MET A 89 17.52 35.64 0.51
CA MET A 89 16.21 35.19 0.01
C MET A 89 15.88 35.65 -1.42
N THR A 90 16.83 35.67 -2.36
CA THR A 90 16.54 36.18 -3.71
C THR A 90 15.48 35.34 -4.45
N ASN A 91 15.34 34.04 -4.12
CA ASN A 91 14.36 33.10 -4.69
C ASN A 91 13.62 32.25 -3.62
N GLY A 92 13.53 32.73 -2.38
CA GLY A 92 12.97 32.00 -1.24
C GLY A 92 14.00 31.14 -0.46
N PRO A 93 13.64 30.64 0.74
CA PRO A 93 14.56 29.92 1.62
C PRO A 93 14.83 28.50 1.10
N ARG A 94 16.12 28.14 0.96
CA ARG A 94 16.54 26.76 0.64
C ARG A 94 16.76 25.99 1.94
N ALA A 95 15.86 25.09 2.31
CA ALA A 95 16.04 24.25 3.49
C ALA A 95 16.93 23.04 3.17
N THR A 96 17.85 22.69 4.05
CA THR A 96 18.57 21.41 4.04
C THR A 96 17.82 20.34 4.82
N SER A 97 17.00 20.75 5.80
CA SER A 97 16.04 19.86 6.45
C SER A 97 14.89 20.63 7.07
N ALA A 98 13.77 19.93 7.23
CA ALA A 98 12.59 20.40 7.94
C ALA A 98 12.04 19.27 8.82
N THR A 99 11.76 19.56 10.09
CA THR A 99 11.23 18.62 11.08
C THR A 99 9.94 19.17 11.66
N PHE A 100 8.87 18.38 11.61
CA PHE A 100 7.56 18.70 12.15
C PHE A 100 7.21 17.79 13.34
N ASN A 101 6.69 18.42 14.40
CA ASN A 101 6.02 17.76 15.51
C ASN A 101 4.68 18.45 15.71
N GLY A 102 3.63 17.69 16.02
CA GLY A 102 2.35 18.32 16.34
C GLY A 102 1.32 17.37 16.91
N SER A 103 0.31 17.97 17.52
CA SER A 103 -0.87 17.30 18.05
C SER A 103 -2.14 18.04 17.66
N PHE A 104 -3.18 17.26 17.43
CA PHE A 104 -4.54 17.72 17.18
C PHE A 104 -5.47 16.98 18.13
N SER A 105 -6.41 17.69 18.73
CA SER A 105 -7.44 17.11 19.60
C SER A 105 -8.78 17.77 19.37
N SER A 106 -9.84 16.97 19.31
CA SER A 106 -11.22 17.41 19.14
C SER A 106 -12.18 16.36 19.72
N GLN A 107 -13.47 16.71 19.87
CA GLN A 107 -14.50 15.71 20.23
C GLN A 107 -14.64 14.56 19.23
N PHE A 108 -14.17 14.74 17.99
CA PHE A 108 -14.29 13.75 16.92
C PHE A 108 -13.09 12.82 16.82
N GLY A 109 -11.95 13.19 17.41
CA GLY A 109 -10.72 12.42 17.33
C GLY A 109 -9.49 13.22 17.71
N ASN A 110 -8.36 12.51 17.76
CA ASN A 110 -7.04 13.06 18.04
C ASN A 110 -6.02 12.56 17.00
N ALA A 111 -4.94 13.31 16.84
CA ALA A 111 -3.79 12.90 16.06
C ALA A 111 -2.50 13.46 16.66
N GLN A 112 -1.41 12.73 16.52
CA GLN A 112 -0.09 13.14 16.97
C GLN A 112 0.97 12.71 15.93
N VAL A 113 1.83 13.65 15.57
CA VAL A 113 3.00 13.43 14.70
C VAL A 113 4.25 13.74 15.51
N ASN A 114 5.17 12.79 15.57
CA ASN A 114 6.45 12.94 16.23
C ASN A 114 7.56 12.76 15.19
N ASN A 115 8.39 13.80 15.08
CA ASN A 115 9.62 13.83 14.28
C ASN A 115 9.42 13.44 12.81
N LEU A 116 8.43 14.03 12.14
CA LEU A 116 8.34 13.97 10.68
C LEU A 116 9.45 14.85 10.09
N ARG A 117 10.50 14.25 9.55
CA ARG A 117 11.68 14.96 9.05
C ARG A 117 11.88 14.72 7.56
N ALA A 118 12.01 15.80 6.80
CA ALA A 118 12.49 15.78 5.42
C ALA A 118 13.92 16.36 5.36
N GLU A 119 14.77 15.76 4.53
CA GLU A 119 16.11 16.23 4.22
C GLU A 119 16.22 16.47 2.72
N PHE A 120 16.91 17.53 2.33
CA PHE A 120 17.04 17.99 0.94
C PHE A 120 18.51 18.20 0.57
N ASP A 121 18.83 18.16 -0.72
CA ASP A 121 20.18 18.47 -1.21
C ASP A 121 20.30 19.98 -1.54
N PRO A 122 21.18 20.74 -0.85
CA PRO A 122 21.29 22.19 -1.05
C PRO A 122 21.79 22.60 -2.43
N ASP A 123 22.49 21.72 -3.14
CA ASP A 123 23.21 22.03 -4.38
C ASP A 123 22.38 21.81 -5.64
N SER A 124 21.10 21.42 -5.53
CA SER A 124 20.29 21.22 -6.72
C SER A 124 19.86 22.55 -7.34
N SER A 125 20.37 22.82 -8.53
CA SER A 125 19.75 23.74 -9.50
C SER A 125 18.39 23.23 -10.01
N ALA A 126 17.98 22.02 -9.61
CA ALA A 126 16.70 21.38 -9.93
C ALA A 126 15.77 21.43 -8.71
N GLU A 127 14.49 21.69 -8.95
CA GLU A 127 13.44 21.98 -7.95
C GLU A 127 13.07 20.81 -6.99
N ASP A 128 13.70 19.62 -7.08
CA ASP A 128 13.15 18.39 -6.47
C ASP A 128 14.19 17.44 -5.82
N SER A 129 15.15 17.92 -5.04
CA SER A 129 16.21 17.06 -4.48
C SER A 129 15.92 16.53 -3.06
N LEU A 130 14.75 15.91 -2.87
CA LEU A 130 14.49 15.17 -1.64
C LEU A 130 15.56 14.08 -1.45
N LYS A 131 16.18 14.07 -0.27
CA LYS A 131 17.26 13.14 0.10
C LYS A 131 16.75 12.03 1.02
N ARG A 132 15.87 12.38 1.97
CA ARG A 132 15.38 11.44 2.97
C ARG A 132 14.07 11.93 3.59
N ILE A 133 13.15 11.02 3.86
CA ILE A 133 12.02 11.23 4.76
C ILE A 133 12.15 10.28 5.94
N ARG A 134 11.95 10.79 7.16
CA ARG A 134 11.89 10.00 8.40
C ARG A 134 10.64 10.36 9.19
N LEU A 135 10.05 9.40 9.88
CA LEU A 135 8.96 9.61 10.83
C LEU A 135 9.14 8.62 11.99
N ASP A 136 9.23 9.13 13.22
CA ASP A 136 9.33 8.27 14.39
C ASP A 136 7.97 7.65 14.70
N SER A 137 6.92 8.49 14.80
CA SER A 137 5.54 8.00 14.93
C SER A 137 4.48 8.98 14.45
N LEU A 138 3.41 8.42 13.88
CA LEU A 138 2.13 9.06 13.65
C LEU A 138 1.07 8.21 14.34
N GLN A 139 0.25 8.83 15.17
CA GLN A 139 -0.89 8.20 15.84
C GLN A 139 -2.14 9.01 15.52
N ALA A 140 -3.23 8.35 15.19
CA ALA A 140 -4.51 8.99 14.96
C ALA A 140 -5.64 8.10 15.50
N GLN A 141 -6.65 8.73 16.07
CA GLN A 141 -7.82 8.04 16.61
C GLN A 141 -9.08 8.84 16.29
N ILE A 142 -10.11 8.15 15.80
CA ILE A 142 -11.45 8.71 15.65
C ILE A 142 -12.24 8.32 16.92
N THR A 143 -12.95 9.27 17.51
CA THR A 143 -13.75 9.06 18.73
C THR A 143 -15.11 8.44 18.39
N ALA A 144 -15.76 8.93 17.33
CA ALA A 144 -17.12 8.51 16.93
C ALA A 144 -17.20 7.04 16.47
N ARG A 145 -16.10 6.52 15.94
CA ARG A 145 -15.88 5.10 15.66
C ARG A 145 -14.51 4.79 16.22
N PRO A 146 -14.34 3.83 17.16
CA PRO A 146 -13.05 3.54 17.79
C PRO A 146 -12.10 2.88 16.79
N LEU A 147 -11.69 3.67 15.81
CA LEU A 147 -10.74 3.38 14.76
C LEU A 147 -9.47 4.14 15.14
N SER A 148 -8.36 3.41 15.25
CA SER A 148 -7.04 4.00 15.44
C SER A 148 -6.10 3.55 14.34
N LEU A 149 -5.18 4.45 14.00
CA LEU A 149 -4.07 4.23 13.09
C LEU A 149 -2.78 4.62 13.81
N SER A 150 -1.78 3.75 13.75
CA SER A 150 -0.44 3.99 14.27
C SER A 150 0.57 3.60 13.20
N LEU A 151 1.43 4.53 12.81
CA LEU A 151 2.55 4.31 11.90
C LEU A 151 3.84 4.65 12.64
N GLN A 152 4.83 3.76 12.60
CA GLN A 152 6.05 3.89 13.39
C GLN A 152 7.29 3.55 12.56
N GLY A 153 8.35 4.32 12.79
CA GLY A 153 9.68 4.09 12.24
C GLY A 153 9.68 4.01 10.72
N VAL A 154 9.26 5.08 10.06
CA VAL A 154 9.36 5.23 8.59
C VAL A 154 10.72 5.84 8.27
N ASP A 155 11.40 5.25 7.29
CA ASP A 155 12.63 5.81 6.73
C ASP A 155 12.71 5.53 5.23
N VAL A 156 12.83 6.60 4.45
CA VAL A 156 12.83 6.57 2.98
C VAL A 156 13.98 7.43 2.49
N PRO A 157 15.19 6.87 2.25
CA PRO A 157 16.24 7.55 1.51
C PRO A 157 15.88 7.63 0.02
N PHE A 158 16.31 8.71 -0.64
CA PHE A 158 16.03 8.99 -2.04
C PHE A 158 17.32 9.12 -2.86
N MET A 159 17.25 8.70 -4.13
CA MET A 159 18.26 8.90 -5.16
C MET A 159 17.77 9.93 -6.17
N LYS A 160 18.71 10.65 -6.78
CA LYS A 160 18.44 11.51 -7.93
C LYS A 160 18.27 10.65 -9.18
N LEU A 161 17.31 11.00 -10.02
CA LEU A 161 17.06 10.34 -11.28
C LEU A 161 17.74 11.09 -12.44
N GLN A 162 18.15 10.36 -13.46
CA GLN A 162 18.61 10.94 -14.71
C GLN A 162 17.46 11.70 -15.39
N GLY A 163 17.71 12.94 -15.80
CA GLY A 163 16.68 13.78 -16.41
C GLY A 163 15.79 14.53 -15.43
N GLY A 164 16.08 14.47 -14.12
CA GLY A 164 15.42 15.26 -13.07
C GLY A 164 14.54 14.44 -12.13
N GLY A 165 14.23 15.01 -10.97
CA GLY A 165 13.43 14.37 -9.92
C GLY A 165 14.20 13.41 -9.01
N THR A 166 13.48 12.82 -8.06
CA THR A 166 14.00 11.86 -7.08
C THR A 166 13.10 10.65 -6.96
N SER A 167 13.68 9.52 -6.54
CA SER A 167 12.97 8.28 -6.25
C SER A 167 13.48 7.69 -4.94
N PRO A 168 12.68 6.96 -4.17
CA PRO A 168 13.18 6.12 -3.10
C PRO A 168 14.34 5.24 -3.58
N VAL A 169 15.35 5.04 -2.72
CA VAL A 169 16.38 3.97 -2.80
C VAL A 169 15.89 2.75 -2.05
N SER A 170 15.27 3.00 -0.90
CA SER A 170 14.62 1.99 -0.09
C SER A 170 13.46 2.61 0.67
N ILE A 171 12.60 1.75 1.18
CA ILE A 171 11.57 2.09 2.15
C ILE A 171 11.68 1.11 3.31
N THR A 172 11.74 1.63 4.53
CA THR A 172 11.57 0.83 5.73
C THR A 172 10.43 1.40 6.56
N VAL A 173 9.57 0.51 7.04
CA VAL A 173 8.51 0.85 8.00
C VAL A 173 8.49 -0.23 9.06
N ASN A 174 8.76 0.16 10.31
CA ASN A 174 8.76 -0.78 11.42
C ASN A 174 7.37 -1.38 11.63
N THR A 175 6.35 -0.54 11.75
CA THR A 175 4.97 -0.99 11.97
C THR A 175 3.94 0.01 11.46
N LEU A 176 2.94 -0.49 10.74
CA LEU A 176 1.66 0.14 10.50
C LEU A 176 0.59 -0.71 11.21
N GLN A 177 -0.16 -0.11 12.12
CA GLN A 177 -1.24 -0.76 12.84
C GLN A 177 -2.54 0.02 12.65
N VAL A 178 -3.60 -0.70 12.32
CA VAL A 178 -4.96 -0.19 12.27
C VAL A 178 -5.78 -1.04 13.24
N THR A 179 -6.48 -0.42 14.18
CA THR A 179 -7.44 -1.12 15.03
C THR A 179 -8.80 -0.48 14.91
N GLY A 180 -9.85 -1.28 14.98
CA GLY A 180 -11.23 -0.85 14.77
C GLY A 180 -12.21 -1.76 15.47
N ARG A 181 -13.49 -1.58 15.15
CA ARG A 181 -14.56 -2.50 15.53
C ARG A 181 -15.37 -2.94 14.31
N ASP A 182 -15.86 -4.16 14.35
CA ASP A 182 -16.79 -4.72 13.38
C ASP A 182 -18.24 -4.24 13.62
N GLU A 183 -19.17 -4.75 12.81
CA GLU A 183 -20.62 -4.49 12.94
C GLU A 183 -21.21 -4.89 14.30
N ASN A 184 -20.59 -5.85 15.00
CA ASN A 184 -21.01 -6.36 16.31
C ASN A 184 -20.23 -5.73 17.47
N SER A 185 -19.52 -4.63 17.21
CA SER A 185 -18.67 -3.93 18.19
C SER A 185 -17.51 -4.76 18.74
N LYS A 186 -17.09 -5.83 18.06
CA LYS A 186 -15.92 -6.66 18.36
C LYS A 186 -14.67 -6.03 17.76
N GLN A 187 -13.54 -6.18 18.44
CA GLN A 187 -12.28 -5.59 18.01
C GLN A 187 -11.76 -6.28 16.75
N ILE A 188 -11.31 -5.47 15.79
CA ILE A 188 -10.53 -5.91 14.63
C ILE A 188 -9.18 -5.19 14.67
N SER A 189 -8.10 -5.89 14.33
CA SER A 189 -6.78 -5.27 14.16
C SER A 189 -6.07 -5.79 12.92
N LEU A 190 -5.40 -4.90 12.20
CA LEU A 190 -4.45 -5.20 11.14
C LEU A 190 -3.11 -4.58 11.54
N THR A 191 -2.05 -5.39 11.52
CA THR A 191 -0.67 -4.96 11.75
C THR A 191 0.16 -5.40 10.58
N ILE A 192 0.79 -4.45 9.89
CA ILE A 192 1.82 -4.69 8.89
C ILE A 192 3.14 -4.25 9.50
N SER A 193 4.14 -5.12 9.54
CA SER A 193 5.41 -4.87 10.21
C SER A 193 6.59 -5.31 9.36
N GLN A 194 7.77 -4.78 9.70
CA GLN A 194 9.02 -5.11 9.01
C GLN A 194 8.92 -4.91 7.49
N ILE A 195 8.26 -3.82 7.06
CA ILE A 195 8.15 -3.49 5.64
C ILE A 195 9.52 -3.04 5.18
N ASN A 196 10.07 -3.73 4.18
CA ASN A 196 11.35 -3.39 3.57
C ASN A 196 11.21 -3.46 2.05
N GLY A 197 11.51 -2.38 1.36
CA GLY A 197 11.56 -2.36 -0.09
C GLY A 197 12.85 -1.72 -0.58
N THR A 198 13.35 -2.19 -1.72
CA THR A 198 14.48 -1.56 -2.42
C THR A 198 14.05 -1.16 -3.82
N PHE A 199 14.62 -0.08 -4.30
CA PHE A 199 14.31 0.51 -5.59
C PHE A 199 15.58 0.70 -6.39
N VAL A 200 15.45 0.60 -7.71
CA VAL A 200 16.52 0.89 -8.66
C VAL A 200 16.02 1.89 -9.70
N GLU A 201 16.93 2.58 -10.35
CA GLU A 201 16.60 3.44 -11.49
C GLU A 201 16.32 2.57 -12.71
N TYR A 202 15.10 2.68 -13.25
CA TYR A 202 14.77 2.29 -14.61
C TYR A 202 15.07 3.47 -15.55
N ARG A 203 15.79 3.22 -16.64
CA ARG A 203 16.02 4.22 -17.68
C ARG A 203 15.15 3.92 -18.88
N ASP A 204 14.31 4.88 -19.22
CA ASP A 204 13.48 4.79 -20.42
C ASP A 204 14.39 4.73 -21.66
N PRO A 205 14.31 3.65 -22.47
CA PRO A 205 15.16 3.51 -23.65
C PRO A 205 14.87 4.55 -24.74
N VAL A 206 13.72 5.22 -24.71
CA VAL A 206 13.30 6.18 -25.74
C VAL A 206 13.79 7.60 -25.43
N ASN A 207 13.55 8.08 -24.21
CA ASN A 207 13.83 9.47 -23.83
C ASN A 207 14.99 9.61 -22.83
N GLY A 208 15.54 8.49 -22.32
CA GLY A 208 16.66 8.48 -21.37
C GLY A 208 16.32 9.00 -19.97
N LYS A 209 15.05 9.29 -19.68
CA LYS A 209 14.62 9.74 -18.35
C LYS A 209 14.57 8.56 -17.38
N GLY A 210 15.04 8.82 -16.16
CA GLY A 210 15.03 7.88 -15.06
C GLY A 210 13.66 7.80 -14.39
N SER A 211 13.33 6.63 -13.84
CA SER A 211 12.17 6.42 -12.99
C SER A 211 12.50 5.39 -11.91
N GLY A 212 11.95 5.58 -10.72
CA GLY A 212 12.08 4.61 -9.63
C GLY A 212 11.24 3.37 -9.87
N VAL A 213 11.86 2.19 -9.79
CA VAL A 213 11.13 0.91 -9.88
C VAL A 213 11.51 -0.01 -8.73
N ILE A 214 10.51 -0.76 -8.22
CA ILE A 214 10.71 -1.64 -7.07
C ILE A 214 11.49 -2.90 -7.49
N LYS A 215 12.59 -3.16 -6.81
CA LYS A 215 13.47 -4.32 -7.03
C LYS A 215 13.15 -5.43 -6.04
N THR A 216 12.91 -5.09 -4.78
CA THR A 216 12.45 -6.02 -3.74
C THR A 216 11.39 -5.37 -2.88
N LEU A 217 10.49 -6.20 -2.34
CA LEU A 217 9.51 -5.80 -1.33
C LEU A 217 9.29 -6.96 -0.37
N SER A 218 9.31 -6.72 0.92
CA SER A 218 8.89 -7.69 1.92
C SER A 218 8.15 -7.03 3.07
N GLY A 219 7.34 -7.81 3.76
CA GLY A 219 6.62 -7.37 4.95
C GLY A 219 5.87 -8.51 5.61
N LYS A 220 5.55 -8.34 6.88
CA LYS A 220 4.74 -9.27 7.67
C LYS A 220 3.39 -8.67 7.96
N MET A 221 2.35 -9.47 7.85
CA MET A 221 0.98 -9.07 8.13
C MET A 221 0.40 -9.94 9.23
N ASN A 222 -0.26 -9.32 10.20
CA ASN A 222 -1.11 -9.98 11.18
C ASN A 222 -2.47 -9.28 11.16
N PHE A 223 -3.52 -10.03 10.87
CA PHE A 223 -4.90 -9.62 11.01
C PHE A 223 -5.55 -10.45 12.13
N ALA A 224 -6.35 -9.81 12.96
CA ALA A 224 -7.12 -10.48 13.99
C ALA A 224 -8.53 -9.89 14.07
N SER A 225 -9.51 -10.77 14.07
CA SER A 225 -10.90 -10.51 14.47
C SER A 225 -11.36 -11.60 15.43
N ASP A 226 -12.60 -11.50 15.91
CA ASP A 226 -13.24 -12.52 16.73
C ASP A 226 -13.52 -13.82 15.97
N ARG A 227 -13.59 -13.77 14.63
CA ARG A 227 -13.90 -14.92 13.76
C ARG A 227 -12.67 -15.54 13.11
N LEU A 228 -11.60 -14.76 12.92
CA LEU A 228 -10.47 -15.15 12.09
C LEU A 228 -9.19 -14.42 12.49
N SER A 229 -8.10 -15.16 12.60
CA SER A 229 -6.75 -14.60 12.63
C SER A 229 -6.00 -15.00 11.36
N LEU A 230 -5.36 -14.05 10.71
CA LEU A 230 -4.43 -14.28 9.62
C LEU A 230 -3.05 -13.79 10.05
N SER A 231 -2.00 -14.56 9.78
CA SER A 231 -0.61 -14.14 10.04
C SER A 231 0.26 -14.62 8.92
N GLY A 232 1.15 -13.79 8.39
CA GLY A 232 2.01 -14.22 7.30
C GLY A 232 3.03 -13.20 6.89
N GLU A 233 3.78 -13.57 5.86
CA GLU A 233 4.79 -12.74 5.23
C GLU A 233 4.64 -12.81 3.71
N ILE A 234 4.88 -11.67 3.08
CA ILE A 234 5.02 -11.56 1.64
C ILE A 234 6.46 -11.12 1.35
N SER A 235 7.06 -11.71 0.32
CA SER A 235 8.31 -11.21 -0.24
C SER A 235 8.27 -11.29 -1.75
N GLY A 236 8.76 -10.26 -2.41
CA GLY A 236 8.83 -10.13 -3.87
C GLY A 236 10.21 -9.68 -4.28
N THR A 237 10.73 -10.24 -5.36
CA THR A 237 11.98 -9.84 -6.01
C THR A 237 11.77 -9.83 -7.51
N TRP A 238 12.17 -8.73 -8.16
CA TRP A 238 12.05 -8.56 -9.61
C TRP A 238 13.43 -8.48 -10.25
N ASP A 239 13.70 -9.30 -11.26
CA ASP A 239 15.00 -9.32 -11.95
C ASP A 239 15.13 -8.17 -12.95
N ASN A 240 14.05 -7.85 -13.66
CA ASN A 240 13.92 -6.74 -14.61
C ASN A 240 12.81 -5.76 -14.15
N PRO A 241 13.01 -5.04 -13.03
CA PRO A 241 11.97 -4.15 -12.54
C PRO A 241 11.65 -3.07 -13.58
N VAL A 242 10.36 -2.87 -13.85
CA VAL A 242 9.81 -1.92 -14.83
C VAL A 242 8.69 -1.11 -14.19
N PRO A 243 8.42 0.13 -14.66
CA PRO A 243 7.31 0.92 -14.16
C PRO A 243 5.97 0.20 -14.32
N PHE A 244 5.09 0.29 -13.32
CA PHE A 244 3.80 -0.43 -13.32
C PHE A 244 2.89 -0.01 -14.49
N GLU A 245 2.95 1.25 -14.90
CA GLU A 245 2.25 1.76 -16.10
C GLU A 245 2.62 0.99 -17.38
N ARG A 246 3.85 0.45 -17.46
CA ARG A 246 4.30 -0.40 -18.59
C ARG A 246 3.79 -1.84 -18.48
N VAL A 247 3.20 -2.20 -17.34
CA VAL A 247 2.61 -3.50 -17.01
C VAL A 247 1.08 -3.47 -17.03
N SER A 248 0.43 -2.29 -17.07
CA SER A 248 -1.04 -2.19 -17.00
C SER A 248 -1.76 -1.85 -18.32
N GLY A 249 -1.04 -1.69 -19.45
CA GLY A 249 -1.62 -1.40 -20.77
C GLY A 249 -1.70 -2.64 -21.68
N ALA A 250 -2.75 -2.76 -22.50
CA ALA A 250 -2.86 -3.84 -23.48
C ALA A 250 -1.62 -3.91 -24.41
N GLY A 251 -1.18 -5.12 -24.80
CA GLY A 251 -0.08 -5.32 -25.76
C GLY A 251 1.33 -5.48 -25.14
N HIS A 252 1.46 -6.09 -23.96
CA HIS A 252 2.77 -6.39 -23.38
C HIS A 252 3.63 -7.23 -24.32
N ARG A 253 4.95 -7.02 -24.22
CA ARG A 253 5.96 -7.81 -24.93
C ARG A 253 6.72 -8.66 -23.92
N LEU A 254 7.13 -9.86 -24.28
CA LEU A 254 7.97 -10.72 -23.44
C LEU A 254 9.27 -10.03 -23.04
N SER A 255 9.75 -9.09 -23.85
CA SER A 255 10.94 -8.28 -23.57
C SER A 255 10.79 -7.35 -22.35
N THR A 256 9.57 -6.87 -22.08
CA THR A 256 9.26 -5.96 -20.96
C THR A 256 8.41 -6.61 -19.88
N TYR A 257 7.97 -7.86 -20.09
CA TYR A 257 7.18 -8.60 -19.11
C TYR A 257 7.97 -8.76 -17.79
N PRO A 258 7.32 -8.59 -16.63
CA PRO A 258 8.00 -8.73 -15.35
C PRO A 258 8.56 -10.15 -15.17
N GLN A 259 9.85 -10.23 -14.86
CA GLN A 259 10.57 -11.40 -14.40
C GLN A 259 10.82 -11.24 -12.92
N GLY A 260 10.47 -12.24 -12.13
CA GLY A 260 10.66 -12.19 -10.70
C GLY A 260 9.96 -13.33 -9.99
N THR A 261 10.01 -13.27 -8.67
CA THR A 261 9.38 -14.24 -7.78
C THR A 261 8.66 -13.51 -6.66
N ILE A 262 7.45 -13.96 -6.34
CA ILE A 262 6.66 -13.54 -5.19
C ILE A 262 6.40 -14.79 -4.33
N HIS A 263 6.76 -14.71 -3.06
CA HIS A 263 6.44 -15.71 -2.05
C HIS A 263 5.45 -15.13 -1.05
N ILE A 264 4.41 -15.89 -0.75
CA ILE A 264 3.39 -15.59 0.25
C ILE A 264 3.31 -16.78 1.17
N LYS A 265 3.55 -16.58 2.46
CA LYS A 265 3.48 -17.63 3.45
C LYS A 265 2.69 -17.16 4.65
N GLY A 266 1.79 -17.99 5.16
CA GLY A 266 1.01 -17.60 6.32
C GLY A 266 0.15 -18.71 6.90
N ASN A 267 -0.60 -18.33 7.92
CA ASN A 267 -1.55 -19.16 8.63
C ASN A 267 -2.88 -18.41 8.74
N MET A 268 -3.95 -19.18 8.65
CA MET A 268 -5.32 -18.77 8.86
C MET A 268 -5.88 -19.62 10.00
N THR A 269 -6.27 -18.98 11.09
CA THR A 269 -6.85 -19.62 12.27
C THR A 269 -8.28 -19.11 12.42
N PRO A 270 -9.29 -19.86 11.97
CA PRO A 270 -10.68 -19.50 12.22
C PRO A 270 -11.04 -19.74 13.69
N ALA A 271 -12.04 -19.02 14.19
CA ALA A 271 -12.58 -19.22 15.53
C ALA A 271 -13.26 -20.59 15.70
N ILE A 272 -13.83 -21.11 14.60
CA ILE A 272 -14.46 -22.43 14.52
C ILE A 272 -13.87 -23.13 13.29
N GLY A 273 -13.34 -24.34 13.47
CA GLY A 273 -12.65 -25.11 12.44
C GLY A 273 -11.18 -25.34 12.79
N LYS A 274 -10.41 -25.99 11.90
CA LYS A 274 -8.97 -26.17 12.11
C LYS A 274 -8.19 -25.02 11.45
N PRO A 275 -6.99 -24.70 11.94
CA PRO A 275 -6.10 -23.77 11.26
C PRO A 275 -5.64 -24.33 9.89
N ALA A 276 -5.46 -23.42 8.94
CA ALA A 276 -4.88 -23.69 7.64
C ALA A 276 -3.58 -22.92 7.46
N ALA A 277 -2.51 -23.57 7.01
CA ALA A 277 -1.29 -22.90 6.55
C ALA A 277 -1.30 -22.77 5.02
N VAL A 278 -0.74 -21.68 4.53
CA VAL A 278 -0.64 -21.35 3.11
C VAL A 278 0.82 -21.04 2.79
N ASP A 279 1.33 -21.62 1.72
CA ASP A 279 2.63 -21.29 1.13
C ASP A 279 2.47 -21.23 -0.39
N ILE A 280 2.61 -20.04 -0.97
CA ILE A 280 2.42 -19.78 -2.39
C ILE A 280 3.70 -19.14 -2.94
N THR A 281 4.17 -19.68 -4.06
CA THR A 281 5.28 -19.15 -4.83
C THR A 281 4.82 -18.88 -6.25
N ILE A 282 4.90 -17.63 -6.70
CA ILE A 282 4.66 -17.20 -8.07
C ILE A 282 6.01 -16.86 -8.67
N THR A 283 6.34 -17.40 -9.84
CA THR A 283 7.59 -17.09 -10.54
C THR A 283 7.30 -16.83 -12.01
N THR A 284 7.85 -15.74 -12.55
CA THR A 284 7.76 -15.41 -13.97
C THR A 284 9.15 -15.43 -14.60
N ARG A 285 9.27 -16.08 -15.75
CA ARG A 285 10.50 -16.23 -16.55
C ARG A 285 10.21 -16.00 -18.03
N PRO A 286 9.91 -14.76 -18.43
CA PRO A 286 9.51 -14.44 -19.80
C PRO A 286 10.63 -14.61 -20.83
N LYS A 287 11.90 -14.70 -20.39
CA LYS A 287 13.08 -14.92 -21.24
C LYS A 287 13.57 -16.37 -21.25
N ALA A 288 12.85 -17.29 -20.62
CA ALA A 288 13.16 -18.72 -20.68
C ALA A 288 12.84 -19.29 -22.09
N SER A 289 13.32 -20.51 -22.38
CA SER A 289 12.97 -21.26 -23.58
C SER A 289 12.30 -22.59 -23.19
N PRO A 290 10.97 -22.72 -23.29
CA PRO A 290 10.02 -21.66 -23.66
C PRO A 290 9.78 -20.63 -22.53
N PRO A 291 9.31 -19.42 -22.85
CA PRO A 291 8.88 -18.43 -21.85
C PRO A 291 7.79 -19.00 -20.95
N LYS A 292 7.84 -18.71 -19.64
CA LYS A 292 6.89 -19.31 -18.71
C LYS A 292 6.60 -18.49 -17.46
N ALA A 293 5.46 -18.78 -16.83
CA ALA A 293 5.10 -18.37 -15.49
C ALA A 293 4.59 -19.58 -14.70
N THR A 294 4.89 -19.66 -13.42
CA THR A 294 4.54 -20.80 -12.57
C THR A 294 3.95 -20.32 -11.25
N VAL A 295 2.93 -21.02 -10.75
CA VAL A 295 2.38 -20.85 -9.40
C VAL A 295 2.42 -22.19 -8.69
N SER A 296 3.16 -22.28 -7.59
CA SER A 296 3.13 -23.43 -6.69
C SER A 296 2.48 -23.00 -5.39
N ALA A 297 1.47 -23.75 -4.93
CA ALA A 297 0.73 -23.46 -3.73
C ALA A 297 0.60 -24.73 -2.86
N THR A 298 0.82 -24.60 -1.56
CA THR A 298 0.56 -25.64 -0.57
C THR A 298 -0.42 -25.10 0.46
N PHE A 299 -1.52 -25.81 0.64
CA PHE A 299 -2.51 -25.56 1.67
C PHE A 299 -2.46 -26.73 2.65
N THR A 300 -2.22 -26.48 3.93
CA THR A 300 -2.14 -27.54 4.95
C THR A 300 -3.21 -27.32 5.99
N TYR A 301 -4.03 -28.35 6.26
CA TYR A 301 -5.13 -28.32 7.22
C TYR A 301 -5.00 -29.49 8.21
N GLY A 302 -4.32 -29.24 9.33
CA GLY A 302 -3.98 -30.29 10.30
C GLY A 302 -3.08 -31.37 9.68
N ALA A 303 -3.59 -32.60 9.55
CA ALA A 303 -2.87 -33.73 8.95
C ALA A 303 -3.07 -33.85 7.43
N GLU A 304 -3.97 -33.04 6.85
CA GLU A 304 -4.27 -33.04 5.42
C GLU A 304 -3.52 -31.91 4.72
N SER A 305 -3.18 -32.11 3.45
CA SER A 305 -2.61 -31.05 2.64
C SER A 305 -3.01 -31.14 1.18
N MET A 306 -2.87 -30.01 0.50
CA MET A 306 -3.34 -29.78 -0.85
C MET A 306 -2.21 -29.04 -1.57
N GLN A 307 -1.53 -29.73 -2.49
CA GLN A 307 -0.42 -29.18 -3.27
C GLN A 307 -0.90 -28.91 -4.68
N ALA A 308 -0.94 -27.65 -5.08
CA ALA A 308 -1.31 -27.20 -6.40
C ALA A 308 -0.11 -26.62 -7.16
N ASN A 309 0.03 -26.94 -8.43
CA ASN A 309 1.00 -26.35 -9.34
C ASN A 309 0.30 -25.93 -10.62
N LEU A 310 0.48 -24.68 -11.02
CA LEU A 310 0.07 -24.12 -12.28
C LEU A 310 1.32 -23.77 -13.07
N ASP A 311 1.51 -24.39 -14.23
CA ASP A 311 2.55 -24.04 -15.19
C ASP A 311 1.88 -23.39 -16.41
N MET A 312 2.34 -22.20 -16.76
CA MET A 312 1.88 -21.45 -17.92
C MET A 312 3.06 -21.23 -18.86
N GLN A 313 2.98 -21.78 -20.06
CA GLN A 313 3.86 -21.40 -21.17
C GLN A 313 3.35 -20.10 -21.77
N LEU A 314 4.19 -19.06 -21.74
CA LEU A 314 3.84 -17.75 -22.26
C LEU A 314 4.20 -17.69 -23.75
N ALA A 315 3.34 -17.06 -24.53
CA ALA A 315 3.61 -16.65 -25.91
C ALA A 315 3.26 -15.18 -26.08
N GLU A 316 3.56 -14.65 -27.26
CA GLU A 316 3.30 -13.26 -27.60
C GLU A 316 2.68 -13.18 -29.00
N ASN A 317 1.66 -12.34 -29.17
CA ASN A 317 1.10 -11.98 -30.47
C ASN A 317 0.89 -10.46 -30.57
N GLU A 318 0.53 -9.96 -31.76
CA GLU A 318 0.35 -8.53 -31.99
C GLU A 318 -0.96 -7.95 -31.42
N VAL A 319 -1.96 -8.79 -31.17
CA VAL A 319 -3.32 -8.39 -30.77
C VAL A 319 -3.45 -8.31 -29.24
N ASP A 320 -3.05 -9.38 -28.56
CA ASP A 320 -3.19 -9.59 -27.12
C ASP A 320 -1.90 -9.25 -26.35
N GLY A 321 -0.75 -9.20 -27.03
CA GLY A 321 0.56 -9.11 -26.38
C GLY A 321 0.96 -10.45 -25.77
N VAL A 322 1.43 -10.47 -24.52
CA VAL A 322 1.79 -11.70 -23.80
C VAL A 322 0.54 -12.42 -23.30
N TYR A 323 0.37 -13.69 -23.68
CA TYR A 323 -0.73 -14.55 -23.24
C TYR A 323 -0.23 -15.96 -22.84
N PRO A 324 -0.98 -16.71 -22.01
CA PRO A 324 -0.65 -18.09 -21.67
C PRO A 324 -1.07 -19.03 -22.82
N ALA A 325 -0.13 -19.44 -23.67
CA ALA A 325 -0.38 -20.33 -24.80
C ALA A 325 -0.77 -21.75 -24.38
N VAL A 326 -0.11 -22.27 -23.34
CA VAL A 326 -0.40 -23.59 -22.77
C VAL A 326 -0.42 -23.45 -21.26
N THR A 327 -1.44 -24.01 -20.62
CA THR A 327 -1.59 -24.00 -19.18
C THR A 327 -1.80 -25.42 -18.68
N THR A 328 -1.00 -25.85 -17.70
CA THR A 328 -1.22 -27.11 -17.00
C THR A 328 -1.38 -26.85 -15.51
N PHE A 329 -2.48 -27.34 -14.95
CA PHE A 329 -2.78 -27.29 -13.53
C PHE A 329 -2.76 -28.71 -12.96
N THR A 330 -2.02 -28.92 -11.88
CA THR A 330 -2.01 -30.17 -11.14
C THR A 330 -2.28 -29.90 -9.68
N MET A 331 -3.04 -30.78 -9.05
CA MET A 331 -3.44 -30.62 -7.66
C MET A 331 -3.48 -31.98 -6.98
N THR A 332 -2.77 -32.14 -5.87
CA THR A 332 -2.64 -33.42 -5.16
C THR A 332 -3.06 -33.25 -3.71
N HIS A 333 -4.01 -34.09 -3.28
CA HIS A 333 -4.44 -34.15 -1.89
C HIS A 333 -3.67 -35.22 -1.11
N SER A 334 -3.23 -34.90 0.10
CA SER A 334 -2.64 -35.81 1.07
C SER A 334 -3.57 -35.93 2.29
N PRO A 335 -3.82 -37.16 2.82
CA PRO A 335 -3.09 -38.40 2.55
C PRO A 335 -3.67 -39.26 1.42
N SER A 336 -4.82 -38.89 0.84
CA SER A 336 -5.51 -39.77 -0.14
C SER A 336 -4.71 -40.02 -1.42
N GLY A 337 -3.74 -39.15 -1.74
CA GLY A 337 -2.97 -39.17 -2.98
C GLY A 337 -3.83 -38.92 -4.22
N MET A 338 -5.07 -38.47 -4.06
CA MET A 338 -5.91 -38.11 -5.20
C MET A 338 -5.32 -36.93 -5.94
N LYS A 339 -5.34 -37.01 -7.26
CA LYS A 339 -4.73 -36.03 -8.15
C LYS A 339 -5.74 -35.50 -9.15
N VAL A 340 -5.82 -34.19 -9.29
CA VAL A 340 -6.50 -33.51 -10.39
C VAL A 340 -5.43 -33.00 -11.35
N GLU A 341 -5.64 -33.21 -12.64
CA GLU A 341 -4.77 -32.74 -13.72
C GLU A 341 -5.65 -32.08 -14.78
N ILE A 342 -5.39 -30.81 -15.10
CA ILE A 342 -6.09 -30.05 -16.13
C ILE A 342 -5.04 -29.46 -17.07
N ALA A 343 -5.28 -29.52 -18.36
CA ALA A 343 -4.48 -28.87 -19.39
C ALA A 343 -5.39 -28.09 -20.33
N GLY A 344 -4.91 -26.94 -20.81
CA GLY A 344 -5.61 -26.13 -21.79
C GLY A 344 -4.62 -25.41 -22.68
N GLU A 345 -5.03 -25.19 -23.92
CA GLU A 345 -4.36 -24.30 -24.87
C GLU A 345 -5.18 -23.02 -24.99
N TRP A 346 -4.51 -21.91 -25.33
CA TRP A 346 -5.20 -20.66 -25.61
C TRP A 346 -6.25 -20.86 -26.72
N ASP A 347 -7.42 -20.26 -26.57
CA ASP A 347 -8.60 -20.42 -27.44
C ASP A 347 -9.15 -21.85 -27.58
N GLN A 348 -8.75 -22.78 -26.69
CA GLN A 348 -9.32 -24.12 -26.61
C GLN A 348 -9.93 -24.39 -25.24
N ALA A 349 -11.00 -25.18 -25.26
CA ALA A 349 -11.64 -25.65 -24.05
C ALA A 349 -10.68 -26.54 -23.23
N PRO A 350 -10.46 -26.26 -21.94
CA PRO A 350 -9.57 -27.05 -21.11
C PRO A 350 -10.14 -28.46 -20.88
N ALA A 351 -9.25 -29.44 -20.77
CA ALA A 351 -9.60 -30.83 -20.47
C ALA A 351 -8.74 -31.36 -19.33
N GLY A 352 -9.29 -32.31 -18.56
CA GLY A 352 -8.58 -32.82 -17.41
C GLY A 352 -9.11 -34.16 -16.91
N THR A 353 -8.51 -34.64 -15.83
CA THR A 353 -8.89 -35.89 -15.18
C THR A 353 -8.72 -35.81 -13.67
N ILE A 354 -9.48 -36.63 -12.95
CA ILE A 354 -9.27 -36.93 -11.54
C ILE A 354 -8.78 -38.38 -11.44
N LYS A 355 -7.71 -38.61 -10.68
CA LYS A 355 -7.08 -39.93 -10.51
C LYS A 355 -6.87 -40.25 -9.03
N THR A 356 -6.92 -41.53 -8.67
CA THR A 356 -6.48 -42.04 -7.36
C THR A 356 -4.96 -41.97 -7.22
N ALA A 357 -4.45 -42.24 -6.01
CA ALA A 357 -3.01 -42.40 -5.75
C ALA A 357 -2.34 -43.47 -6.62
N SER A 358 -3.07 -44.51 -7.02
CA SER A 358 -2.56 -45.57 -7.91
C SER A 358 -2.63 -45.21 -9.40
N GLY A 359 -3.05 -43.99 -9.74
CA GLY A 359 -3.22 -43.53 -11.13
C GLY A 359 -4.53 -43.98 -11.78
N THR A 360 -5.44 -44.60 -11.03
CA THR A 360 -6.74 -45.01 -11.58
C THR A 360 -7.60 -43.78 -11.81
N LYS A 361 -7.96 -43.52 -13.07
CA LYS A 361 -8.91 -42.44 -13.43
C LYS A 361 -10.25 -42.65 -12.72
N ILE A 362 -10.86 -41.58 -12.22
CA ILE A 362 -12.16 -41.59 -11.53
C ILE A 362 -13.16 -40.75 -12.32
N ALA A 363 -12.70 -39.61 -12.86
CA ALA A 363 -13.50 -38.71 -13.66
C ALA A 363 -12.69 -38.05 -14.77
N ASP A 364 -13.38 -37.63 -15.83
CA ASP A 364 -12.92 -36.70 -16.86
C ASP A 364 -13.48 -35.31 -16.57
N LEU A 365 -12.71 -34.27 -16.88
CA LEU A 365 -13.05 -32.86 -16.71
C LEU A 365 -13.01 -32.15 -18.06
N GLY A 366 -13.95 -31.25 -18.31
CA GLY A 366 -13.98 -30.44 -19.53
C GLY A 366 -15.38 -29.94 -19.86
N GLU A 367 -15.55 -29.28 -21.00
CA GLU A 367 -16.87 -28.87 -21.49
C GLU A 367 -17.74 -30.07 -21.88
N ALA A 368 -19.06 -29.93 -21.77
CA ALA A 368 -20.02 -31.00 -22.07
C ALA A 368 -19.83 -31.62 -23.47
N ARG A 369 -19.61 -30.78 -24.49
CA ARG A 369 -19.38 -31.21 -25.88
C ARG A 369 -18.14 -32.11 -26.04
N LEU A 370 -17.09 -31.88 -25.26
CA LEU A 370 -15.87 -32.68 -25.29
C LEU A 370 -16.01 -34.00 -24.54
N LEU A 371 -16.96 -34.08 -23.61
CA LEU A 371 -17.22 -35.26 -22.79
C LEU A 371 -18.34 -36.15 -23.32
N GLY A 372 -18.89 -35.84 -24.51
CA GLY A 372 -19.99 -36.58 -25.12
C GLY A 372 -21.30 -36.48 -24.32
N ILE A 373 -21.52 -35.33 -23.67
CA ILE A 373 -22.74 -34.97 -22.93
C ILE A 373 -23.49 -33.93 -23.78
N PRO A 374 -24.84 -33.86 -23.73
CA PRO A 374 -25.60 -32.80 -24.38
C PRO A 374 -25.01 -31.43 -24.06
N ASP A 375 -25.02 -30.51 -25.04
CA ASP A 375 -24.43 -29.19 -24.87
C ASP A 375 -25.12 -28.43 -23.73
N LEU A 376 -24.32 -28.04 -22.73
CA LEU A 376 -24.75 -27.25 -21.57
C LEU A 376 -24.12 -25.84 -21.60
N GLY A 377 -23.66 -25.40 -22.76
CA GLY A 377 -22.87 -24.18 -22.93
C GLY A 377 -21.45 -24.34 -22.39
N ASP A 378 -20.85 -23.21 -21.99
CA ASP A 378 -19.46 -23.14 -21.53
C ASP A 378 -19.26 -23.61 -20.07
N ALA A 379 -20.22 -24.38 -19.54
CA ALA A 379 -20.14 -24.94 -18.19
C ALA A 379 -19.07 -26.03 -18.13
N GLY A 380 -18.13 -25.91 -17.20
CA GLY A 380 -17.18 -26.99 -16.90
C GLY A 380 -17.88 -28.17 -16.23
N ILE A 381 -17.64 -29.38 -16.72
CA ILE A 381 -18.29 -30.62 -16.29
C ILE A 381 -17.28 -31.59 -15.68
N VAL A 382 -17.72 -32.32 -14.66
CA VAL A 382 -17.08 -33.52 -14.12
C VAL A 382 -17.89 -34.73 -14.56
N LYS A 383 -17.32 -35.61 -15.38
CA LYS A 383 -17.95 -36.86 -15.82
C LYS A 383 -17.28 -38.05 -15.14
N TYR A 384 -18.03 -38.76 -14.31
CA TYR A 384 -17.56 -39.92 -13.58
C TYR A 384 -17.50 -41.17 -14.46
N ARG A 385 -16.69 -42.16 -14.04
CA ARG A 385 -16.56 -43.44 -14.74
C ARG A 385 -17.87 -44.24 -14.87
N ASP A 386 -18.82 -44.03 -13.96
CA ASP A 386 -20.13 -44.69 -13.99
C ASP A 386 -21.11 -44.02 -14.98
N GLY A 387 -20.68 -42.96 -15.66
CA GLY A 387 -21.47 -42.22 -16.65
C GLY A 387 -22.31 -41.09 -16.05
N THR A 388 -22.31 -40.93 -14.72
CA THR A 388 -22.91 -39.75 -14.08
C THR A 388 -22.03 -38.52 -14.30
N PHE A 389 -22.63 -37.33 -14.22
CA PHE A 389 -21.90 -36.08 -14.37
C PHE A 389 -22.53 -34.95 -13.54
N GLU A 390 -21.71 -33.96 -13.22
CA GLU A 390 -22.14 -32.73 -12.56
C GLU A 390 -21.36 -31.52 -13.05
N THR A 391 -21.88 -30.33 -12.80
CA THR A 391 -21.18 -29.08 -13.12
C THR A 391 -20.09 -28.79 -12.09
N LEU A 392 -18.93 -28.28 -12.48
CA LEU A 392 -17.92 -27.80 -11.53
C LEU A 392 -18.48 -26.74 -10.57
N GLN A 393 -19.48 -25.98 -11.02
CA GLN A 393 -20.14 -24.94 -10.23
C GLN A 393 -20.94 -25.51 -9.05
N SER A 394 -21.52 -26.71 -9.17
CA SER A 394 -22.24 -27.36 -8.06
C SER A 394 -21.32 -27.92 -6.99
N LEU A 395 -20.01 -27.97 -7.25
CA LEU A 395 -18.99 -28.44 -6.31
C LEU A 395 -18.38 -27.30 -5.48
N MET A 396 -18.73 -26.05 -5.77
CA MET A 396 -18.34 -24.90 -4.96
C MET A 396 -19.40 -24.64 -3.88
N PRO A 397 -19.02 -24.55 -2.59
CA PRO A 397 -19.97 -24.34 -1.49
C PRO A 397 -20.62 -22.96 -1.47
#